data_AF-A0AAV2BU94-F1
#
_entry.id   AF-A0AAV2BU94-F1
#
_cell.length_a   1.000
_cell.length_b   1.000
_cell.length_c   1.000
_cell.angle_alpha   90.00
_cell.angle_beta   90.00
_cell.angle_gamma   90.00
#
_symmetry.space_group_name_H-M   'P 1'
#
loop_
_entity.id
_entity.type
_entity.pdbx_description
1 polymer ?
#
loop_
_entity_poly.entity_id
_entity_poly.type
_entity_poly.pdbx_seq_one_letter_code
_entity_poly.pdbx_strand_id
1 'polypeptide(L)'
;GIAYGGSGGGRVINGRPVKPVYKYPWIVALIVGNKIMCGGALISSTFVMTASHCVFNQQLMRQPQCSGKRVSNRCYLSPNMFRVG
;
A
#
# COMPACT_ATOMS: atom_id res chain seq x y z
N GLY A 1 -0.63 5.16 12.65
CA GLY A 1 -0.90 6.29 11.74
C GLY A 1 0.43 6.85 11.28
N ILE A 2 0.76 6.66 10.01
CA ILE A 2 2.11 6.85 9.46
C ILE A 2 2.60 8.31 9.51
N ALA A 3 3.24 8.64 10.62
CA ALA A 3 4.24 9.69 10.78
C ALA A 3 5.03 9.38 12.06
N TYR A 4 6.00 8.47 11.99
CA TYR A 4 7.05 8.41 13.02
C TYR A 4 8.15 9.36 12.60
N GLY A 5 8.37 10.38 13.42
CA GLY A 5 9.28 11.48 13.16
C GLY A 5 10.72 11.03 12.94
N GLY A 6 11.31 11.61 11.90
CA GLY A 6 12.74 11.69 11.63
C GLY A 6 12.93 12.81 10.62
N SER A 7 13.74 13.82 10.95
CA SER A 7 13.96 15.06 10.18
C SER A 7 14.12 14.83 8.68
N GLY A 8 13.20 15.40 7.89
CA GLY A 8 13.39 15.51 6.43
C GLY A 8 12.08 15.56 5.65
N GLY A 9 11.51 16.76 5.49
CA GLY A 9 10.55 17.13 4.44
C GLY A 9 9.22 16.38 4.43
N GLY A 10 8.10 17.11 4.55
CA GLY A 10 6.76 16.52 4.38
C GLY A 10 6.67 15.72 3.08
N ARG A 11 6.49 14.39 3.20
CA ARG A 11 6.37 13.46 2.06
C ARG A 11 5.05 13.64 1.28
N VAL A 12 4.15 14.45 1.82
CA VAL A 12 2.89 14.89 1.21
C VAL A 12 3.04 16.39 0.92
N ILE A 13 2.95 16.76 -0.35
CA ILE A 13 3.11 18.15 -0.82
C ILE A 13 2.05 19.03 -0.15
N ASN A 14 2.47 20.15 0.48
CA ASN A 14 1.62 21.04 1.28
C ASN A 14 0.87 20.35 2.44
N GLY A 15 1.28 19.14 2.81
CA GLY A 15 0.73 18.40 3.92
C GLY A 15 1.19 18.96 5.27
N ARG A 16 0.43 18.65 6.31
CA ARG A 16 0.81 18.91 7.70
C ARG A 16 0.80 17.61 8.50
N PRO A 17 1.71 17.44 9.48
CA PRO A 17 1.67 16.31 10.40
C PRO A 17 0.31 16.21 11.08
N VAL A 18 -0.22 14.99 11.17
CA VAL A 18 -1.48 14.72 11.86
C VAL A 18 -1.25 14.73 13.37
N LYS A 19 -2.09 15.48 14.10
CA LYS A 19 -2.16 15.50 15.56
C LYS A 19 -3.62 15.32 16.02
N PRO A 20 -3.89 14.56 17.10
CA PRO A 20 -2.95 13.71 17.84
C PRO A 20 -2.51 12.49 17.00
N VAL A 21 -1.53 11.74 17.51
CA VAL A 21 -1.18 10.45 16.94
C VAL A 21 -2.42 9.55 16.93
N TYR A 22 -2.57 8.73 15.89
CA TYR A 22 -3.72 7.82 15.69
C TYR A 22 -5.07 8.47 15.39
N LYS A 23 -5.13 9.76 15.01
CA LYS A 23 -6.39 10.41 14.56
C LYS A 23 -7.10 9.66 13.42
N TYR A 24 -6.35 8.96 12.56
CA TYR A 24 -6.87 8.13 11.47
C TYR A 24 -6.33 6.70 11.62
N PRO A 25 -6.93 5.88 12.49
CA PRO A 25 -6.39 4.57 12.86
C PRO A 25 -6.45 3.55 11.73
N TRP A 26 -7.33 3.73 10.74
CA TRP A 26 -7.44 2.87 9.58
C TRP A 26 -6.33 3.06 8.54
N ILE A 27 -5.55 4.14 8.60
CA ILE A 27 -4.46 4.37 7.64
C ILE A 27 -3.31 3.38 7.92
N VAL A 28 -2.97 2.59 6.91
CA VAL A 28 -1.88 1.62 6.95
C VAL A 28 -0.84 1.88 5.86
N ALA A 29 0.41 1.49 6.13
CA ALA A 29 1.45 1.34 5.12
C ALA A 29 1.51 -0.10 4.63
N LEU A 30 1.60 -0.26 3.30
CA LEU A 30 1.96 -1.51 2.64
C LEU A 30 3.46 -1.51 2.39
N ILE A 31 4.17 -2.40 3.07
CA ILE A 31 5.63 -2.46 3.10
C ILE A 31 6.08 -3.73 2.36
N VAL A 32 6.99 -3.58 1.40
CA VAL A 32 7.64 -4.70 0.72
C VAL A 32 9.14 -4.64 1.01
N GLY A 33 9.69 -5.72 1.58
CA GLY A 33 11.02 -5.68 2.18
C GLY A 33 11.10 -4.63 3.29
N ASN A 34 11.95 -3.61 3.11
CA ASN A 34 12.15 -2.51 4.05
C ASN A 34 11.60 -1.16 3.54
N LYS A 35 10.80 -1.17 2.47
CA LYS A 35 10.30 0.06 1.83
C LYS A 35 8.78 0.14 1.88
N ILE A 36 8.27 1.30 2.27
CA ILE A 36 6.84 1.64 2.09
C ILE A 36 6.60 1.80 0.59
N MET A 37 5.77 0.91 0.04
CA MET A 37 5.40 0.89 -1.38
C MET A 37 4.15 1.72 -1.64
N CYS A 38 3.12 1.50 -0.83
CA CYS A 38 1.81 2.12 -0.97
C CYS A 38 1.15 2.37 0.39
N GLY A 39 0.07 3.14 0.39
CA GLY A 39 -0.87 3.23 1.51
C GLY A 39 -2.09 2.32 1.31
N GLY A 40 -2.89 2.19 2.37
CA GLY A 40 -4.18 1.53 2.34
C GLY A 40 -5.08 1.94 3.50
N ALA A 41 -6.28 1.36 3.54
CA ALA A 41 -7.24 1.54 4.62
C ALA A 41 -7.68 0.20 5.19
N LEU A 42 -7.61 0.03 6.52
CA LEU A 42 -8.19 -1.10 7.22
C LEU A 42 -9.72 -0.98 7.21
N ILE A 43 -10.40 -1.87 6.49
CA ILE A 43 -11.86 -1.85 6.34
C ILE A 43 -12.56 -2.89 7.23
N SER A 44 -11.79 -3.81 7.81
CA SER A 44 -12.23 -4.77 8.82
C SER A 44 -11.02 -5.29 9.61
N SER A 45 -11.22 -6.18 10.57
CA SER A 45 -10.13 -6.78 11.36
C SER A 45 -9.07 -7.52 10.52
N THR A 46 -9.40 -7.95 9.30
CA THR A 46 -8.51 -8.77 8.46
C THR A 46 -8.39 -8.30 7.01
N PHE A 47 -9.08 -7.22 6.62
CA PHE A 47 -9.06 -6.73 5.24
C PHE A 47 -8.54 -5.29 5.14
N VAL A 48 -7.58 -5.09 4.24
CA VAL A 48 -7.06 -3.77 3.83
C VAL A 48 -7.46 -3.49 2.39
N MET A 49 -8.04 -2.32 2.15
CA MET A 49 -8.31 -1.80 0.83
C MET A 49 -7.12 -0.95 0.34
N THR A 50 -6.71 -1.14 -0.91
CA THR A 50 -5.62 -0.37 -1.54
C THR A 50 -5.87 -0.23 -3.04
N ALA A 51 -5.03 0.54 -3.74
CA ALA A 51 -5.09 0.67 -5.18
C ALA A 51 -4.63 -0.63 -5.86
N SER A 52 -5.28 -0.98 -6.97
CA SER A 52 -4.91 -2.13 -7.80
C SER A 52 -3.41 -2.14 -8.09
N HIS A 53 -2.87 -1.07 -8.67
CA HIS A 53 -1.47 -0.98 -9.09
C HIS A 53 -0.44 -1.17 -7.95
N CYS A 54 -0.85 -1.16 -6.69
CA CYS A 54 0.01 -1.49 -5.55
C CYS A 54 0.20 -3.00 -5.37
N VAL A 55 -0.72 -3.82 -5.89
CA VAL A 55 -0.71 -5.28 -5.82
C VAL A 55 -0.55 -5.94 -7.19
N PHE A 56 -0.49 -5.17 -8.28
CA PHE A 56 -0.11 -5.65 -9.61
C PHE A 56 1.29 -5.16 -9.97
N ASN A 57 2.21 -6.07 -10.31
CA ASN A 57 3.50 -5.67 -10.84
C ASN A 57 3.33 -5.19 -12.30
N GLN A 58 3.85 -4.02 -12.65
CA GLN A 58 3.86 -3.53 -14.04
C GLN A 58 4.56 -4.51 -15.00
N GLN A 59 5.52 -5.30 -14.51
CA GLN A 59 6.14 -6.37 -15.31
C GLN A 59 5.17 -7.52 -15.63
N LEU A 60 4.18 -7.78 -14.77
CA LEU A 60 3.13 -8.78 -15.04
C LEU A 60 2.16 -8.28 -16.12
N MET A 61 1.92 -6.97 -16.23
CA MET A 61 1.11 -6.40 -17.34
C MET A 61 1.78 -6.57 -18.72
N ARG A 62 3.10 -6.75 -18.75
CA ARG A 62 3.83 -7.10 -19.98
C ARG A 62 3.63 -8.57 -20.38
N GLN A 63 3.12 -9.39 -19.46
CA GLN A 63 2.87 -10.79 -19.73
C GLN A 63 1.51 -10.96 -20.42
N PRO A 64 1.44 -11.69 -21.55
CA PRO A 64 0.19 -11.93 -22.27
C PRO A 64 -0.91 -12.53 -21.38
N GLN A 65 -0.55 -13.41 -20.43
CA GLN A 65 -1.50 -14.04 -19.51
C GLN A 65 -2.19 -13.11 -18.51
N CYS A 66 -1.70 -11.87 -18.36
CA CYS A 66 -2.29 -10.86 -17.49
C CYS A 66 -2.99 -9.75 -18.28
N SER A 67 -3.01 -9.85 -19.60
CA SER A 67 -3.69 -8.91 -20.50
C SER A 67 -5.05 -9.51 -20.92
N GLY A 68 -6.13 -9.09 -20.27
CA GLY A 68 -7.48 -9.56 -20.60
C GLY A 68 -8.56 -9.27 -19.55
N LYS A 69 -9.83 -9.55 -19.88
CA LYS A 69 -10.98 -9.31 -18.99
C LYS A 69 -11.03 -10.21 -17.75
N ARG A 70 -10.34 -11.37 -17.78
CA ARG A 70 -10.18 -12.29 -16.64
C ARG A 70 -8.70 -12.44 -16.31
N VAL A 71 -8.27 -11.73 -15.28
CA VAL A 71 -6.88 -11.75 -14.82
C VAL A 71 -6.74 -12.84 -13.75
N SER A 72 -5.78 -13.75 -13.93
CA SER A 72 -5.47 -14.79 -12.95
C SER A 72 -4.90 -14.20 -11.66
N ASN A 73 -5.15 -14.83 -10.51
CA ASN A 73 -4.51 -14.44 -9.23
C ASN A 73 -2.96 -14.49 -9.30
N ARG A 74 -2.38 -15.18 -10.29
CA ARG A 74 -0.93 -15.20 -10.56
C ARG A 74 -0.38 -13.85 -11.05
N CYS A 75 -1.26 -12.94 -11.48
CA CYS A 75 -0.89 -11.59 -11.94
C CYS A 75 -0.81 -10.57 -10.79
N TYR A 76 -1.07 -11.00 -9.56
CA TYR A 76 -1.00 -10.19 -8.36
C TYR A 76 0.21 -10.59 -7.52
N LEU A 77 0.73 -9.64 -6.76
CA LEU A 77 1.71 -9.89 -5.72
C LEU A 77 1.09 -10.74 -4.62
N SER A 78 1.85 -11.71 -4.10
CA SER A 78 1.38 -12.56 -3.01
C SER A 78 1.17 -11.72 -1.75
N PRO A 79 0.05 -11.90 -1.00
CA PRO A 79 -0.20 -11.19 0.24
C PRO A 79 0.95 -11.28 1.24
N ASN A 80 1.65 -12.41 1.28
CA ASN A 80 2.77 -12.67 2.20
C ASN A 80 4.01 -11.80 1.90
N MET A 81 4.06 -11.15 0.74
CA MET A 81 5.12 -10.20 0.41
C MET A 81 4.91 -8.84 1.08
N PHE A 82 3.68 -8.55 1.53
CA PHE A 82 3.34 -7.29 2.16
C PHE A 82 3.37 -7.42 3.68
N ARG A 83 4.03 -6.48 4.33
CA ARG A 83 3.86 -6.19 5.75
C ARG A 83 2.96 -4.97 5.89
N VAL A 84 2.01 -5.04 6.82
CA VAL A 84 1.08 -3.94 7.13
C VAL A 84 1.52 -3.28 8.44
N GLY A 85 1.60 -1.95 8.48
CA GLY A 85 2.01 -1.18 9.66
C GLY A 85 1.43 0.22 9.73
#